data_AF-A0A2S0HZJ2-F1
#
_entry.id   AF-A0A2S0HZJ2-F1
#
_cell.length_a   1.000
_cell.length_b   1.000
_cell.length_c   1.000
_cell.angle_alpha   90.00
_cell.angle_beta   90.00
_cell.angle_gamma   90.00
#
_symmetry.space_group_name_H-M   'P 1'
#
loop_
_entity.id
_entity.type
_entity.pdbx_description
1 polymer ?
#
loop_
_entity_poly.entity_id
_entity_poly.type
_entity_poly.pdbx_seq_one_letter_code
_entity_poly.pdbx_strand_id
1 'polypeptide(L)'
;MDKPELDFDSFGYADHDQKDDLTQIMGIGPYIEQKLNEIGICNYSQISKLKDSDIRIITELIDFFPGRIDRDNWVGQAKALSKVK
;
A
#
# COMPACT_ATOMS: atom_id res chain seq x y z
N MET A 1 3.74 17.24 17.53
CA MET A 1 4.39 16.15 16.79
C MET A 1 3.57 16.01 15.53
N ASP A 2 4.11 16.49 14.41
CA ASP A 2 3.49 16.34 13.10
C ASP A 2 3.40 14.84 12.78
N LYS A 3 2.19 14.36 12.47
CA LYS A 3 2.02 12.98 12.01
C LYS A 3 2.73 12.85 10.67
N PRO A 4 3.43 11.73 10.40
CA PRO A 4 4.03 11.52 9.10
C PRO A 4 2.93 11.52 8.03
N GLU A 5 3.07 12.42 7.05
CA GLU A 5 2.12 12.59 5.96
C GLU A 5 2.47 11.67 4.79
N LEU A 6 1.45 11.16 4.10
CA LEU A 6 1.63 10.37 2.89
C LEU A 6 1.98 11.28 1.71
N ASP A 7 3.02 10.91 0.97
CA ASP A 7 3.42 11.56 -0.28
C ASP A 7 2.74 10.89 -1.49
N PHE A 8 1.51 11.29 -1.78
CA PHE A 8 0.77 10.77 -2.94
C PHE A 8 1.39 11.18 -4.29
N ASP A 9 2.27 12.18 -4.34
CA ASP A 9 3.03 12.46 -5.56
C ASP A 9 4.08 11.37 -5.84
N SER A 10 4.52 10.63 -4.80
CA SER A 10 5.46 9.51 -4.93
C SER A 10 4.83 8.27 -5.57
N PHE A 11 3.63 7.89 -5.14
CA PHE A 11 2.99 6.61 -5.53
C PHE A 11 1.65 6.75 -6.27
N GLY A 12 1.09 7.96 -6.33
CA GLY A 12 -0.09 8.31 -7.13
C GLY A 12 -1.40 8.34 -6.36
N TYR A 13 -2.38 8.99 -6.98
CA TYR A 13 -3.76 9.10 -6.52
C TYR A 13 -4.64 8.00 -7.12
N ALA A 14 -5.71 7.65 -6.43
CA ALA A 14 -6.67 6.66 -6.88
C ALA A 14 -8.10 7.08 -6.50
N ASP A 15 -9.01 6.96 -7.46
CA ASP A 15 -10.45 7.17 -7.23
C ASP A 15 -11.15 5.89 -6.78
N HIS A 16 -12.38 6.03 -6.30
CA HIS A 16 -13.20 4.91 -5.83
C HIS A 16 -13.37 3.79 -6.87
N ASP A 17 -13.42 4.16 -8.16
CA ASP A 17 -13.61 3.21 -9.28
C ASP A 17 -12.33 2.43 -9.64
N GLN A 18 -11.19 2.77 -9.02
CA GLN A 18 -9.90 2.16 -9.31
C GLN A 18 -9.44 1.18 -8.24
N LYS A 19 -10.28 0.91 -7.23
CA LYS A 19 -9.97 -0.02 -6.14
C LYS A 19 -9.69 -1.43 -6.68
N ASP A 20 -8.57 -1.99 -6.26
CA ASP A 20 -8.22 -3.40 -6.49
C ASP A 20 -8.46 -4.21 -5.21
N ASP A 21 -8.52 -5.53 -5.34
CA ASP A 21 -8.52 -6.46 -4.20
C ASP A 21 -7.10 -6.63 -3.65
N LEU A 22 -6.70 -5.78 -2.72
CA LEU A 22 -5.35 -5.80 -2.14
C LEU A 22 -5.05 -7.09 -1.38
N THR A 23 -6.07 -7.87 -1.01
CA THR A 23 -5.88 -9.17 -0.37
C THR A 23 -5.23 -10.22 -1.28
N GLN A 24 -5.14 -9.96 -2.58
CA GLN A 24 -4.34 -10.76 -3.53
C GLN A 24 -2.83 -10.64 -3.29
N ILE A 25 -2.37 -9.64 -2.53
CA ILE A 25 -0.97 -9.50 -2.13
C ILE A 25 -0.75 -10.28 -0.82
N MET A 26 0.19 -11.23 -0.83
CA MET A 26 0.54 -11.99 0.36
C MET A 26 0.94 -11.06 1.52
N GLY A 27 0.35 -11.28 2.69
CA GLY A 27 0.56 -10.46 3.89
C GLY A 27 -0.46 -9.34 4.08
N ILE A 28 -1.29 -9.05 3.08
CA ILE A 28 -2.46 -8.18 3.20
C ILE A 28 -3.70 -9.04 3.46
N GLY A 29 -4.19 -9.01 4.69
CA GLY A 29 -5.52 -9.55 5.02
C GLY A 29 -6.60 -8.47 4.95
N PRO A 30 -7.90 -8.82 5.08
CA PRO A 30 -9.01 -7.88 4.99
C PRO A 30 -8.88 -6.66 5.92
N TYR A 31 -8.36 -6.88 7.13
CA TYR A 31 -8.12 -5.79 8.08
C TYR A 31 -7.05 -4.80 7.62
N ILE A 32 -5.98 -5.31 6.99
CA ILE A 32 -4.88 -4.47 6.47
C ILE A 32 -5.33 -3.73 5.22
N GLU A 33 -6.06 -4.39 4.33
CA GLU A 33 -6.69 -3.74 3.17
C GLU A 33 -7.62 -2.60 3.62
N GLN A 34 -8.46 -2.82 4.63
CA GLN A 34 -9.32 -1.77 5.16
C GLN A 34 -8.51 -0.54 5.61
N LYS A 35 -7.45 -0.75 6.40
CA LYS A 35 -6.58 0.34 6.86
C LYS A 35 -5.88 1.07 5.71
N LEU A 36 -5.40 0.34 4.71
CA LEU A 36 -4.79 0.94 3.52
C LEU A 36 -5.80 1.82 2.76
N ASN A 37 -7.03 1.32 2.59
CA ASN A 37 -8.11 2.07 1.95
C ASN A 37 -8.48 3.34 2.72
N GLU A 38 -8.50 3.29 4.06
CA GLU A 38 -8.78 4.44 4.92
C GLU A 38 -7.72 5.57 4.76
N ILE A 39 -6.48 5.20 4.44
CA ILE A 39 -5.40 6.15 4.16
C ILE A 39 -5.21 6.44 2.65
N GLY A 40 -6.16 6.04 1.79
CA GLY A 40 -6.15 6.36 0.36
C GLY A 40 -5.25 5.48 -0.52
N ILE A 41 -4.75 4.36 0.00
CA ILE A 41 -4.01 3.35 -0.77
C ILE A 41 -4.96 2.20 -1.08
N CYS A 42 -5.39 2.11 -2.32
CA CYS A 42 -6.50 1.20 -2.67
C CYS A 42 -6.29 0.42 -3.96
N ASN A 43 -5.14 0.57 -4.63
CA ASN A 43 -4.88 -0.16 -5.88
C ASN A 43 -3.43 -0.66 -5.99
N TYR A 44 -3.21 -1.62 -6.89
CA TYR A 44 -1.90 -2.22 -7.09
C TYR A 44 -0.89 -1.22 -7.67
N SER A 45 -1.34 -0.24 -8.46
CA SER A 45 -0.46 0.79 -9.05
C SER A 45 0.24 1.62 -7.98
N GLN A 46 -0.47 2.01 -6.91
CA GLN A 46 0.09 2.72 -5.78
C GLN A 46 1.12 1.86 -5.05
N ILE A 47 0.74 0.64 -4.64
CA ILE A 47 1.65 -0.25 -3.90
C ILE A 47 2.89 -0.60 -4.73
N SER A 48 2.76 -0.72 -6.05
CA SER A 48 3.87 -1.01 -6.96
C SER A 48 4.95 0.08 -7.03
N LYS A 49 4.64 1.29 -6.58
CA LYS A 49 5.51 2.48 -6.65
C LYS A 49 6.08 2.91 -5.30
N LEU A 50 5.65 2.29 -4.20
CA LEU A 50 6.12 2.64 -2.86
C LEU A 50 7.64 2.56 -2.75
N LYS A 51 8.22 3.58 -2.13
CA LYS A 51 9.63 3.66 -1.76
C LYS A 51 9.79 3.35 -0.27
N ASP A 52 11.02 3.13 0.17
CA ASP A 52 11.34 2.84 1.59
C ASP A 52 10.79 3.89 2.57
N SER A 53 10.74 5.17 2.16
CA SER A 53 10.12 6.25 2.94
C SER A 53 8.62 6.04 3.10
N ASP A 54 7.93 5.73 2.01
CA ASP A 54 6.48 5.53 1.98
C ASP A 54 6.12 4.30 2.80
N ILE A 55 6.89 3.20 2.66
CA ILE A 55 6.72 1.96 3.41
C ILE A 55 6.81 2.19 4.92
N ARG A 56 7.77 3.00 5.38
CA ARG A 56 7.91 3.34 6.81
C ARG A 56 6.70 4.09 7.32
N ILE A 57 6.26 5.11 6.58
CA ILE A 57 5.10 5.95 6.96
C ILE A 57 3.83 5.11 6.98
N ILE A 58 3.59 4.31 5.94
CA ILE A 58 2.42 3.42 5.85
C ILE A 58 2.42 2.44 7.02
N THR A 59 3.55 1.79 7.30
CA THR A 59 3.68 0.84 8.40
C THR A 59 3.25 1.46 9.74
N GLU A 60 3.64 2.71 10.01
CA GLU A 60 3.22 3.44 11.20
C GLU A 60 1.72 3.78 11.16
N LEU A 61 1.23 4.34 10.05
CA LEU A 61 -0.16 4.76 9.92
C LEU A 61 -1.18 3.61 10.04
N ILE A 62 -0.81 2.41 9.59
CA ILE A 62 -1.68 1.23 9.67
C ILE A 62 -1.39 0.34 10.90
N ASP A 63 -0.56 0.81 11.86
CA ASP A 63 -0.09 0.06 13.03
C ASP A 63 0.42 -1.35 12.69
N PHE A 64 1.18 -1.47 11.61
CA PHE A 64 1.66 -2.75 11.10
C PHE A 64 3.06 -3.07 11.61
N PHE A 65 3.42 -4.35 11.57
CA PHE A 65 4.73 -4.78 12.06
C PHE A 65 5.85 -4.30 11.12
N PRO A 66 6.90 -3.63 11.64
CA PRO A 66 8.03 -3.18 10.84
C PRO A 66 8.68 -4.31 10.04
N GLY A 67 9.04 -4.02 8.79
CA GLY A 67 9.72 -4.94 7.88
C GLY A 67 8.82 -6.00 7.23
N ARG A 68 7.52 -6.05 7.56
CA ARG A 68 6.59 -7.02 6.94
C ARG A 68 6.29 -6.73 5.49
N ILE A 69 6.15 -5.46 5.12
CA ILE A 69 5.87 -5.04 3.73
C ILE A 69 6.98 -5.51 2.79
N ASP A 70 8.25 -5.37 3.22
CA ASP A 70 9.42 -5.84 2.49
C ASP A 70 9.54 -7.36 2.49
N ARG A 71 9.43 -7.99 3.67
CA ARG A 71 9.53 -9.45 3.84
C ARG A 71 8.50 -10.20 3.01
N ASP A 72 7.27 -9.69 2.99
CA ASP A 72 6.17 -10.27 2.23
C ASP A 72 6.15 -9.70 0.78
N ASN A 73 7.15 -8.90 0.36
CA ASN A 73 7.35 -8.40 -1.00
C ASN A 73 6.10 -7.75 -1.64
N TRP A 74 5.43 -6.84 -0.92
CA TRP A 74 4.20 -6.21 -1.41
C TRP A 74 4.41 -5.48 -2.74
N VAL A 75 5.47 -4.68 -2.82
CA VAL A 75 5.80 -3.89 -4.02
C VAL A 75 5.99 -4.79 -5.24
N GLY A 76 6.72 -5.92 -5.09
CA GLY A 76 6.96 -6.86 -6.18
C GLY A 76 5.68 -7.57 -6.64
N GLN A 77 4.85 -8.00 -5.69
CA GLN A 77 3.56 -8.64 -6.02
C GLN A 77 2.60 -7.65 -6.70
N ALA A 78 2.51 -6.42 -6.19
CA ALA A 78 1.69 -5.37 -6.78
C ALA A 78 2.13 -5.03 -8.22
N LYS A 79 3.44 -5.00 -8.51
CA LYS A 79 3.96 -4.83 -9.88
C LYS A 79 3.54 -5.95 -10.83
N ALA A 80 3.38 -7.17 -10.33
CA ALA A 80 2.91 -8.30 -11.12
C ALA A 80 1.41 -8.17 -11.40
N LEU A 81 0.62 -7.86 -10.37
CA LEU A 81 -0.84 -7.72 -10.45
C LEU A 81 -1.27 -6.49 -11.26
N SER A 82 -0.54 -5.37 -11.18
CA SER A 82 -0.86 -4.14 -11.91
C SER A 82 -0.76 -4.25 -13.43
N LYS A 83 -0.10 -5.31 -13.94
CA LYS A 83 0.05 -5.58 -15.39
C LYS A 83 -1.05 -6.49 -15.95
N VAL A 84 -1.83 -7.11 -15.07
CA VAL A 84 -2.87 -8.09 -15.43
C VAL A 84 -4.25 -7.41 -15.57
N LYS A 85 -4.30 -6.09 -15.36
CA LYS A 85 -5.52 -5.26 -15.45
C LYS A 85 -5.80 -4.81 -16.87
#